data_AF-A0A2T4Z456-F1
#
_entry.id   AF-A0A2T4Z456-F1
#
_cell.length_a   1.000
_cell.length_b   1.000
_cell.length_c   1.000
_cell.angle_alpha   90.00
_cell.angle_beta   90.00
_cell.angle_gamma   90.00
#
_symmetry.space_group_name_H-M   'P 1'
#
loop_
_entity.id
_entity.type
_entity.pdbx_description
1 polymer ?
#
loop_
_entity_poly.entity_id
_entity_poly.type
_entity_poly.pdbx_seq_one_letter_code
_entity_poly.pdbx_strand_id
1 'polypeptide(L)'
;MATLEYRLDEPERDHPVLLTYEDIDEDEISTRFICDYLVTEDRVYERTVTASGDRGFIIFVRLADDEQVWDPDGIPHPTWTGIRLEIRQFSEDAAYYPVLETLHCQTQTELRLYLQGEILYRGGKEWRKTSAEVDENRKVFVLYVEAADD
;
A
#
# COMPACT_ATOMS: atom_id res chain seq x y z
N MET A 1 -15.30 7.95 11.67
CA MET A 1 -15.62 6.96 10.63
C MET A 1 -16.13 7.68 9.40
N ALA A 2 -15.61 7.31 8.24
CA ALA A 2 -15.91 7.89 6.95
C ALA A 2 -16.07 6.78 5.91
N THR A 3 -16.45 7.15 4.69
CA THR A 3 -16.51 6.25 3.54
C THR A 3 -15.27 6.42 2.67
N LEU A 4 -14.71 5.32 2.19
CA LEU A 4 -13.64 5.29 1.20
C LEU A 4 -14.04 4.43 0.00
N GLU A 5 -13.85 4.95 -1.20
CA GLU A 5 -13.99 4.18 -2.43
C GLU A 5 -12.65 4.11 -3.18
N TYR A 6 -12.31 2.92 -3.67
CA TYR A 6 -11.36 2.79 -4.76
C TYR A 6 -12.13 2.75 -6.06
N ARG A 7 -11.74 3.57 -7.04
CA ARG A 7 -12.37 3.64 -8.36
C ARG A 7 -11.34 3.48 -9.46
N LEU A 8 -11.72 2.84 -10.55
CA LEU A 8 -10.86 2.81 -11.72
C LEU A 8 -10.77 4.22 -12.33
N ASP A 9 -9.57 4.64 -12.71
CA ASP A 9 -9.30 5.89 -13.40
C ASP A 9 -9.67 5.77 -14.89
N GLU A 10 -10.96 5.53 -15.14
CA GLU A 10 -11.55 5.33 -16.45
C GLU A 10 -12.67 6.36 -16.64
N PRO A 11 -12.35 7.62 -17.01
CA PRO A 11 -13.36 8.68 -17.15
C PRO A 11 -14.42 8.34 -18.20
N GLU A 12 -14.06 7.60 -19.25
CA GLU A 12 -14.97 7.12 -20.30
C GLU A 12 -16.04 6.13 -19.78
N ARG A 13 -15.83 5.57 -18.58
CA ARG A 13 -16.72 4.59 -17.94
C ARG A 13 -17.29 5.10 -16.61
N ASP A 14 -17.26 6.42 -16.40
CA ASP A 14 -17.75 7.08 -15.19
C ASP A 14 -17.06 6.58 -13.90
N HIS A 15 -15.75 6.31 -14.00
CA HIS A 15 -14.91 5.88 -12.89
C HIS A 15 -15.55 4.75 -12.04
N PRO A 16 -15.65 3.53 -12.61
CA PRO A 16 -16.37 2.44 -11.95
C PRO A 16 -15.74 2.09 -10.60
N VAL A 17 -16.60 1.81 -9.62
CA VAL A 17 -16.20 1.45 -8.26
C VAL A 17 -15.55 0.06 -8.28
N LEU A 18 -14.35 -0.03 -7.70
CA LEU A 18 -13.60 -1.26 -7.49
C LEU A 18 -13.85 -1.81 -6.08
N LEU A 19 -13.77 -0.95 -5.06
CA LEU A 19 -13.98 -1.32 -3.65
C LEU A 19 -14.69 -0.17 -2.92
N THR A 20 -15.47 -0.53 -1.89
CA THR A 20 -16.12 0.43 -0.99
C THR A 20 -15.94 0.00 0.46
N TYR A 21 -15.52 0.94 1.30
CA TYR A 21 -15.50 0.82 2.76
C TYR A 21 -16.49 1.82 3.33
N GLU A 22 -17.59 1.35 3.94
CA GLU A 22 -18.66 2.22 4.46
C GLU A 22 -18.37 2.78 5.86
N ASP A 23 -17.46 2.15 6.61
CA ASP A 23 -17.14 2.48 8.00
C ASP A 23 -15.63 2.29 8.23
N ILE A 24 -14.82 3.16 7.63
CA ILE A 24 -13.36 3.15 7.77
C ILE A 24 -12.90 4.36 8.59
N ASP A 25 -11.84 4.17 9.37
CA ASP A 25 -11.27 5.25 10.15
C ASP A 25 -10.47 6.22 9.27
N GLU A 26 -10.56 7.52 9.56
CA GLU A 26 -9.86 8.56 8.79
C GLU A 26 -8.33 8.39 8.87
N ASP A 27 -7.82 7.81 9.96
CA ASP A 27 -6.41 7.52 10.06
C ASP A 27 -5.96 6.40 9.12
N GLU A 28 -6.82 5.41 8.86
CA GLU A 28 -6.52 4.39 7.87
C GLU A 28 -6.64 4.94 6.45
N ILE A 29 -7.66 5.77 6.17
CA ILE A 29 -7.83 6.42 4.86
C ILE A 29 -6.59 7.24 4.51
N SER A 30 -6.12 8.07 5.45
CA SER A 30 -4.94 8.91 5.22
C SER A 30 -3.64 8.11 5.14
N THR A 31 -3.55 6.94 5.77
CA THR A 31 -2.46 5.98 5.53
C THR A 31 -2.53 5.43 4.10
N ARG A 32 -3.70 5.00 3.64
CA ARG A 32 -3.92 4.49 2.27
C ARG A 32 -3.65 5.53 1.19
N PHE A 33 -3.85 6.81 1.47
CA PHE A 33 -3.53 7.91 0.55
C PHE A 33 -2.03 8.02 0.23
N ILE A 34 -1.16 7.51 1.10
CA ILE A 34 0.30 7.53 0.93
C ILE A 34 0.78 6.33 0.11
N CYS A 35 -0.02 5.27 0.03
CA CYS A 35 0.31 4.11 -0.79
C CYS A 35 0.23 4.48 -2.28
N ASP A 36 1.22 4.02 -3.02
CA ASP A 36 1.32 4.13 -4.47
C ASP A 36 0.58 2.97 -5.14
N TYR A 37 0.51 1.81 -4.48
CA TYR A 37 -0.13 0.62 -5.01
C TYR A 37 -1.20 0.05 -4.07
N LEU A 38 -2.21 -0.56 -4.67
CA LEU A 38 -3.24 -1.39 -4.05
C LEU A 38 -3.14 -2.79 -4.65
N VAL A 39 -3.01 -3.81 -3.82
CA VAL A 39 -3.17 -5.20 -4.22
C VAL A 39 -4.51 -5.73 -3.72
N THR A 40 -5.36 -6.17 -4.64
CA THR A 40 -6.68 -6.75 -4.33
C THR A 40 -7.10 -7.70 -5.44
N GLU A 41 -7.80 -8.78 -5.10
CA GLU A 41 -8.31 -9.78 -6.07
C GLU A 41 -7.23 -10.28 -7.04
N ASP A 42 -6.05 -10.59 -6.50
CA ASP A 42 -4.86 -11.02 -7.25
C ASP A 42 -4.45 -10.08 -8.41
N ARG A 43 -4.75 -8.77 -8.26
CA ARG A 43 -4.30 -7.71 -9.18
C ARG A 43 -3.63 -6.57 -8.44
N VAL A 44 -2.68 -5.94 -9.11
CA VAL A 44 -1.99 -4.74 -8.64
C VAL A 44 -2.56 -3.53 -9.36
N TYR A 45 -2.92 -2.51 -8.59
CA TYR A 45 -3.39 -1.24 -9.11
C TYR A 45 -2.50 -0.10 -8.62
N GLU A 46 -2.11 0.79 -9.51
CA GLU A 46 -1.35 2.00 -9.19
C GLU A 46 -2.32 3.15 -8.93
N ARG A 47 -2.12 3.86 -7.82
CA ARG A 47 -2.84 5.07 -7.47
C ARG A 47 -2.48 6.19 -8.44
N THR A 48 -3.49 6.77 -9.08
CA THR A 48 -3.31 7.93 -9.96
C THR A 48 -3.56 9.24 -9.21
N VAL A 49 -4.69 9.32 -8.49
CA VAL A 49 -5.08 10.54 -7.78
C VAL A 49 -5.98 10.21 -6.59
N THR A 50 -6.03 11.12 -5.61
CA THR A 50 -6.95 11.04 -4.47
C THR A 50 -7.88 12.23 -4.48
N ALA A 51 -9.12 12.02 -4.03
CA ALA A 51 -10.11 13.07 -3.90
C ALA A 51 -10.77 13.02 -2.51
N SER A 52 -11.13 14.20 -2.02
CA SER A 52 -11.97 14.39 -0.84
C SER A 52 -13.26 15.07 -1.29
N GLY A 53 -14.41 14.53 -0.93
CA GLY A 53 -15.70 15.06 -1.32
C GLY A 53 -16.73 15.00 -0.20
N ASP A 54 -17.91 15.53 -0.47
CA ASP A 54 -18.99 15.66 0.54
C ASP A 54 -19.47 14.32 1.12
N ARG A 55 -19.24 13.22 0.39
CA ARG A 55 -19.69 11.86 0.76
C ARG A 55 -18.56 10.95 1.25
N GLY A 56 -17.34 11.45 1.37
CA GLY A 56 -16.18 10.67 1.78
C GLY A 56 -14.97 10.87 0.87
N PHE A 57 -14.12 9.86 0.84
CA PHE A 57 -12.82 9.89 0.19
C PHE A 57 -12.79 8.92 -0.99
N ILE A 58 -12.01 9.26 -2.02
CA ILE A 58 -11.86 8.42 -3.21
C ILE A 58 -10.38 8.29 -3.55
N ILE A 59 -9.94 7.07 -3.84
CA ILE A 59 -8.63 6.78 -4.42
C ILE A 59 -8.88 6.24 -5.84
N PHE A 60 -8.43 6.99 -6.83
CA PHE A 60 -8.47 6.55 -8.22
C PHE A 60 -7.23 5.73 -8.52
N VAL A 61 -7.43 4.60 -9.21
CA VAL A 61 -6.37 3.65 -9.52
C VAL A 61 -6.46 3.16 -10.97
N ARG A 62 -5.34 2.75 -11.54
CA ARG A 62 -5.27 2.06 -12.82
C ARG A 62 -4.64 0.69 -12.64
N LEU A 63 -4.98 -0.27 -13.50
CA LEU A 63 -4.33 -1.59 -13.47
C LEU A 63 -2.84 -1.42 -13.81
N ALA A 64 -1.96 -2.01 -13.01
CA ALA A 64 -0.53 -2.06 -13.26
C ALA A 64 -0.21 -3.36 -13.99
N ASP A 65 -0.37 -3.38 -15.32
CA ASP A 65 -0.26 -4.60 -16.15
C ASP A 65 1.12 -5.29 -16.06
N ASP A 66 2.17 -4.53 -15.73
CA ASP A 66 3.55 -5.03 -15.61
C ASP A 66 3.89 -5.56 -14.20
N GLU A 67 3.00 -5.38 -13.22
CA GLU A 67 3.20 -5.80 -11.83
C GLU A 67 2.45 -7.11 -11.53
N GLN A 68 3.08 -8.01 -10.78
CA GLN A 68 2.48 -9.29 -10.39
C GLN A 68 2.19 -9.34 -8.89
N VAL A 69 1.03 -9.88 -8.53
CA VAL A 69 0.72 -10.15 -7.13
C VAL A 69 1.65 -11.21 -6.58
N TRP A 70 2.30 -10.88 -5.47
CA TRP A 70 3.17 -11.80 -4.76
C TRP A 70 2.49 -12.35 -3.51
N ASP A 71 2.04 -13.61 -3.59
CA ASP A 71 1.57 -14.39 -2.44
C ASP A 71 2.35 -15.72 -2.34
N PRO A 72 3.49 -15.74 -1.64
CA PRO A 72 4.34 -16.94 -1.55
C PRO A 72 3.72 -18.06 -0.72
N ASP A 73 2.82 -17.71 0.18
CA ASP A 73 2.21 -18.64 1.13
C ASP A 73 0.78 -19.03 0.73
N GLY A 74 0.23 -18.40 -0.32
CA GLY A 74 -1.14 -18.60 -0.76
C GLY A 74 -2.14 -18.31 0.37
N ILE A 75 -1.80 -17.42 1.32
CA ILE A 75 -2.59 -17.22 2.53
C ILE A 75 -3.71 -16.25 2.17
N PRO A 76 -4.94 -16.73 1.92
CA PRO A 76 -6.02 -15.85 1.50
C PRO A 76 -6.58 -15.07 2.70
N HIS A 77 -6.18 -15.47 3.92
CA HIS A 77 -6.65 -14.91 5.18
C HIS A 77 -5.51 -14.96 6.21
N PRO A 78 -4.76 -13.86 6.40
CA PRO A 78 -3.72 -13.82 7.41
C PRO A 78 -4.28 -14.14 8.79
N THR A 79 -3.52 -14.91 9.58
CA THR A 79 -3.86 -15.29 10.97
C THR A 79 -3.43 -14.25 12.00
N TRP A 80 -2.77 -13.17 11.57
CA TRP A 80 -2.26 -12.12 12.43
C TRP A 80 -3.32 -11.02 12.65
N THR A 81 -3.14 -10.24 13.71
CA THR A 81 -4.04 -9.15 14.09
C THR A 81 -3.25 -7.85 14.28
N GLY A 82 -3.89 -6.70 14.08
CA GLY A 82 -3.27 -5.38 14.24
C GLY A 82 -2.93 -4.73 12.91
N ILE A 83 -1.86 -3.91 12.90
CA ILE A 83 -1.36 -3.20 11.73
C ILE A 83 0.06 -3.70 11.45
N ARG A 84 0.28 -4.28 10.28
CA ARG A 84 1.57 -4.87 9.90
C ARG A 84 2.20 -4.11 8.75
N LEU A 85 3.50 -3.89 8.86
CA LEU A 85 4.33 -3.28 7.83
C LEU A 85 5.47 -4.25 7.47
N GLU A 86 5.62 -4.56 6.18
CA GLU A 86 6.78 -5.25 5.64
C GLU A 86 7.69 -4.24 4.95
N ILE A 87 8.95 -4.18 5.37
CA ILE A 87 9.97 -3.39 4.68
C ILE A 87 10.70 -4.34 3.73
N ARG A 88 10.67 -4.04 2.43
CA ARG A 88 11.24 -4.89 1.39
C ARG A 88 12.30 -4.14 0.60
N GLN A 89 13.37 -4.84 0.24
CA GLN A 89 14.38 -4.29 -0.65
C GLN A 89 13.90 -4.36 -2.11
N PHE A 90 13.75 -3.22 -2.75
CA PHE A 90 13.55 -3.09 -4.19
C PHE A 90 14.86 -3.44 -4.94
N SER A 91 14.74 -4.11 -6.07
CA SER A 91 15.84 -4.44 -6.97
C SER A 91 15.26 -4.76 -8.35
N GLU A 92 15.59 -3.97 -9.37
CA GLU A 92 15.04 -4.10 -10.74
C GLU A 92 15.16 -5.52 -11.31
N ASP A 93 16.27 -6.23 -11.03
CA ASP A 93 16.53 -7.58 -11.53
C ASP A 93 15.94 -8.70 -10.66
N ALA A 94 15.29 -8.36 -9.55
CA ALA A 94 14.85 -9.36 -8.61
C ALA A 94 13.49 -9.93 -9.03
N ALA A 95 13.46 -11.25 -9.27
CA ALA A 95 12.20 -11.99 -9.36
C ALA A 95 11.37 -11.95 -8.05
N TYR A 96 11.96 -11.45 -6.95
CA TYR A 96 11.39 -11.38 -5.62
C TYR A 96 12.07 -10.26 -4.81
N TYR A 97 11.28 -9.40 -4.17
CA TYR A 97 11.78 -8.37 -3.25
C TYR A 97 11.90 -8.92 -1.82
N PRO A 98 13.13 -9.11 -1.28
CA PRO A 98 13.33 -9.70 0.02
C PRO A 98 12.81 -8.82 1.16
N VAL A 99 12.08 -9.45 2.09
CA VAL A 99 11.70 -8.82 3.37
C VAL A 99 12.95 -8.56 4.20
N LEU A 100 13.26 -7.30 4.42
CA LEU A 100 14.32 -6.83 5.32
C LEU A 100 13.85 -6.91 6.78
N GLU A 101 12.62 -6.48 7.04
CA GLU A 101 12.04 -6.42 8.37
C GLU A 101 10.51 -6.48 8.31
N THR A 102 9.89 -7.04 9.35
CA THR A 102 8.44 -6.99 9.56
C THR A 102 8.15 -6.30 10.88
N LEU A 103 7.37 -5.23 10.84
CA LEU A 103 6.97 -4.44 11.98
C LEU A 103 5.48 -4.65 12.28
N HIS A 104 5.14 -4.62 13.57
CA HIS A 104 3.76 -4.58 14.04
C HIS A 104 3.52 -3.21 14.67
N CYS A 105 2.86 -2.33 13.92
CA CYS A 105 2.53 -0.98 14.37
C CYS A 105 1.35 -1.06 15.36
N GLN A 106 1.44 -0.28 16.43
CA GLN A 106 0.39 -0.15 17.44
C GLN A 106 -0.77 0.73 16.93
N THR A 107 -0.46 1.68 16.03
CA THR A 107 -1.42 2.69 15.55
C THR A 107 -1.24 2.98 14.06
N GLN A 108 -2.30 3.49 13.42
CA GLN A 108 -2.23 3.99 12.05
C GLN A 108 -1.26 5.18 11.92
N THR A 109 -1.18 6.04 12.94
CA THR A 109 -0.23 7.16 12.96
C THR A 109 1.21 6.67 12.92
N GLU A 110 1.56 5.64 13.70
CA GLU A 110 2.90 5.04 13.68
C GLU A 110 3.24 4.49 12.29
N LEU A 111 2.33 3.71 11.70
CA LEU A 111 2.50 3.22 10.32
C LEU A 111 2.70 4.38 9.34
N ARG A 112 1.88 5.43 9.45
CA ARG A 112 1.93 6.60 8.58
C ARG A 112 3.28 7.29 8.62
N LEU A 113 3.90 7.41 9.80
CA LEU A 113 5.24 7.99 9.94
C LEU A 113 6.30 7.21 9.16
N TYR A 114 6.20 5.89 9.11
CA TYR A 114 7.08 5.07 8.28
C TYR A 114 6.82 5.32 6.79
N LEU A 115 5.56 5.32 6.36
CA LEU A 115 5.21 5.44 4.94
C LEU A 115 5.45 6.84 4.35
N GLN A 116 5.34 7.90 5.16
CA GLN A 116 5.63 9.28 4.74
C GLN A 116 7.13 9.61 4.73
N GLY A 117 7.94 8.81 5.42
CA GLY A 117 9.38 9.01 5.44
C GLY A 117 10.01 8.68 4.08
N GLU A 118 10.85 9.57 3.59
CA GLU A 118 11.62 9.36 2.36
C GLU A 118 12.88 8.50 2.58
N ILE A 119 13.44 8.57 3.79
CA ILE A 119 14.68 7.89 4.19
C ILE A 119 14.44 7.07 5.45
N LEU A 120 14.94 5.84 5.45
CA LEU A 120 14.85 4.89 6.54
C LEU A 120 16.26 4.47 6.99
N TYR A 121 16.55 4.62 8.28
CA TYR A 121 17.78 4.12 8.90
C TYR A 121 17.53 2.76 9.55
N ARG A 122 18.11 1.70 8.98
CA ARG A 122 17.96 0.32 9.47
C ARG A 122 19.22 -0.50 9.25
N GLY A 123 19.60 -1.28 10.26
CA GLY A 123 20.80 -2.13 10.21
C GLY A 123 22.11 -1.35 10.03
N GLY A 124 22.16 -0.08 10.46
CA GLY A 124 23.31 0.80 10.23
C GLY A 124 23.47 1.30 8.79
N LYS A 125 22.45 1.10 7.94
CA LYS A 125 22.41 1.57 6.56
C LYS A 125 21.28 2.57 6.36
N GLU A 126 21.48 3.45 5.38
CA GLU A 126 20.46 4.34 4.86
C GLU A 126 19.74 3.65 3.68
N TRP A 127 18.42 3.74 3.69
CA TRP A 127 17.55 3.20 2.66
C TRP A 127 16.65 4.31 2.15
N ARG A 128 16.47 4.38 0.84
CA ARG A 128 15.56 5.33 0.20
C ARG A 128 14.25 4.64 -0.13
N LYS A 129 13.13 5.25 0.26
CA LYS A 129 11.80 4.79 -0.14
C LYS A 129 11.67 4.88 -1.67
N THR A 130 11.19 3.81 -2.29
CA THR A 130 10.83 3.80 -3.71
C THR A 130 9.31 3.87 -3.89
N SER A 131 8.56 3.04 -3.16
CA SER A 131 7.10 3.03 -3.19
C SER A 131 6.50 2.42 -1.93
N ALA A 132 5.20 2.65 -1.73
CA ALA A 132 4.41 1.99 -0.71
C ALA A 132 3.18 1.28 -1.31
N GLU A 133 2.78 0.18 -0.70
CA GLU A 133 1.66 -0.65 -1.16
C GLU A 133 0.76 -1.01 0.02
N VAL A 134 -0.54 -1.03 -0.22
CA VAL A 134 -1.49 -1.72 0.66
C VAL A 134 -1.92 -3.01 -0.03
N ASP A 135 -1.65 -4.13 0.62
CA ASP A 135 -2.01 -5.46 0.15
C ASP A 135 -3.23 -5.96 0.92
N GLU A 136 -4.41 -5.81 0.32
CA GLU A 136 -5.69 -6.23 0.90
C GLU A 136 -5.78 -7.75 1.03
N ASN A 137 -5.18 -8.49 0.10
CA ASN A 137 -5.21 -9.96 0.12
C ASN A 137 -4.51 -10.48 1.39
N ARG A 138 -3.34 -9.92 1.72
CA ARG A 138 -2.54 -10.29 2.90
C ARG A 138 -2.76 -9.38 4.11
N LYS A 139 -3.67 -8.41 4.01
CA LYS A 139 -3.98 -7.34 4.97
C LYS A 139 -2.78 -6.55 5.46
N VAL A 140 -1.71 -6.42 4.67
CA VAL A 140 -0.42 -5.87 5.10
C VAL A 140 -0.06 -4.60 4.33
N PHE A 141 0.68 -3.69 4.96
CA PHE A 141 1.31 -2.59 4.26
C PHE A 141 2.74 -2.98 3.88
N VAL A 142 3.19 -2.60 2.70
CA VAL A 142 4.54 -2.86 2.24
C VAL A 142 5.23 -1.53 1.93
N LEU A 143 6.45 -1.37 2.44
CA LEU A 143 7.34 -0.25 2.12
C LEU A 143 8.52 -0.81 1.33
N TYR A 144 8.60 -0.45 0.05
CA TYR A 144 9.72 -0.80 -0.80
C TYR A 144 10.82 0.25 -0.65
N VAL A 145 12.05 -0.22 -0.47
CA VAL A 145 13.22 0.63 -0.30
C VAL A 145 14.39 0.13 -1.12
N GLU A 146 15.21 1.03 -1.61
CA GLU A 146 16.51 0.72 -2.22
C GLU A 146 17.65 1.20 -1.31
N ALA A 147 18.83 0.61 -1.46
CA ALA A 147 20.00 1.11 -0.74
C ALA A 147 20.28 2.54 -1.24
N ALA A 148 20.50 3.49 -0.33
CA ALA A 148 21.00 4.79 -0.75
C ALA A 148 22.45 4.56 -1.26
N ASP A 149 22.66 4.73 -2.57
CA ASP A 149 24.02 4.76 -3.13
C ASP A 149 24.78 5.96 -2.54
N ASP A 150 26.03 5.74 -2.11
CA ASP A 150 27.00 6.78 -1.71
C ASP A 150 27.47 7.62 -2.91
#